data_AF-A0A183HWX2-F1
#
_entry.id   AF-A0A183HWX2-F1
#
_cell.length_a   1.000
_cell.length_b   1.000
_cell.length_c   1.000
_cell.angle_alpha   90.00
_cell.angle_beta   90.00
_cell.angle_gamma   90.00
#
_symmetry.space_group_name_H-M   'P 1'
#
loop_
_entity.id
_entity.type
_entity.pdbx_description
1 polymer ?
#
loop_
_entity_poly.entity_id
_entity_poly.type
_entity_poly.pdbx_seq_one_letter_code
_entity_poly.pdbx_strand_id
1 'polypeptide(L)' 'MDPVILSDVPLERFQQQCYLCMERGEEKRAYLGACMPCNKPGCKKVRLKHKKIQR' A
#
# COMPACT_ATOMS: atom_id res chain seq x y z
N MET A 1 -10.98 16.66 7.94
CA MET A 1 -10.25 15.99 6.85
C MET A 1 -11.14 16.01 5.64
N ASP A 2 -10.64 16.51 4.51
CA ASP A 2 -11.33 16.45 3.21
C ASP A 2 -11.51 14.98 2.78
N PRO A 3 -12.55 14.61 2.00
CA PRO A 3 -12.68 13.26 1.47
C PRO A 3 -11.45 12.86 0.62
N VAL A 4 -10.95 11.65 0.82
CA VAL A 4 -9.86 11.10 0.00
C VAL A 4 -10.37 10.89 -1.43
N ILE A 5 -9.81 11.65 -2.36
CA ILE A 5 -10.03 11.47 -3.80
C ILE A 5 -9.18 10.30 -4.26
N LEU A 6 -9.79 9.12 -4.37
CA LEU A 6 -9.11 7.89 -4.82
C LEU A 6 -8.70 7.96 -6.30
N SER A 7 -9.34 8.82 -7.10
CA SER A 7 -9.06 9.01 -8.53
C SER A 7 -7.67 9.59 -8.82
N ASP A 8 -7.06 10.28 -7.86
CA ASP A 8 -5.71 10.84 -8.01
C ASP A 8 -4.61 9.78 -7.77
N VAL A 9 -4.98 8.63 -7.20
CA VAL A 9 -4.03 7.56 -6.89
C VAL A 9 -3.73 6.77 -8.18
N PRO A 10 -2.49 6.77 -8.68
CA PRO A 10 -2.14 6.04 -9.89
C PRO A 10 -2.29 4.53 -9.70
N LEU A 11 -2.76 3.86 -10.75
CA LEU A 11 -3.08 2.43 -10.74
C LEU A 11 -1.87 1.55 -10.37
N GLU A 12 -0.66 1.97 -10.74
CA GLU A 12 0.59 1.27 -10.38
C GLU A 12 0.74 1.03 -8.87
N ARG A 13 0.19 1.92 -8.03
CA ARG A 13 0.24 1.73 -6.57
C ARG A 13 -0.58 0.53 -6.10
N PHE A 14 -1.58 0.10 -6.85
CA PHE A 14 -2.41 -1.07 -6.56
C PHE A 14 -1.82 -2.38 -7.12
N GLN A 15 -0.85 -2.27 -8.03
CA GLN A 15 -0.18 -3.44 -8.62
C GLN A 15 1.01 -3.93 -7.79
N GLN A 16 1.46 -3.14 -6.83
CA GLN A 16 2.58 -3.52 -5.98
C GLN A 16 2.16 -4.38 -4.80
N GLN A 17 2.98 -5.37 -4.48
CA GLN A 17 2.75 -6.26 -3.35
C GLN A 17 3.34 -5.71 -2.05
N CYS A 18 2.53 -5.73 -1.01
CA CYS A 18 3.00 -5.39 0.33
C CYS A 18 3.99 -6.43 0.86
N TYR A 19 5.26 -6.02 1.04
CA TYR A 19 6.28 -6.91 1.60
C TYR A 19 5.90 -7.42 3.00
N LEU A 20 5.20 -6.61 3.80
CA LEU A 20 4.76 -7.01 5.15
C LEU A 20 3.67 -8.07 5.14
N CYS A 21 2.75 -8.03 4.17
CA CYS A 21 1.71 -9.04 4.04
C CYS A 21 2.31 -10.35 3.53
N MET A 22 3.27 -10.26 2.60
CA MET A 22 4.04 -11.40 2.14
C MET A 22 4.82 -12.09 3.26
N GLU A 23 5.57 -11.32 4.06
CA GLU A 23 6.30 -11.86 5.22
C GLU A 23 5.38 -12.47 6.28
N ARG A 24 4.10 -12.08 6.31
CA ARG A 24 3.07 -12.64 7.20
C ARG A 24 2.33 -13.85 6.63
N GLY A 25 2.57 -14.23 5.37
CA GLY A 25 1.80 -15.28 4.68
C GLY A 25 0.40 -14.83 4.22
N GLU A 26 0.11 -13.53 4.24
CA GLU A 26 -1.17 -12.94 3.88
C GLU A 26 -1.15 -12.44 2.43
N GLU A 27 -0.79 -13.31 1.48
CA GLU A 27 -0.58 -12.97 0.07
C GLU A 27 -1.82 -12.32 -0.56
N LYS A 28 -3.01 -12.84 -0.21
CA LYS A 28 -4.30 -12.27 -0.67
C LYS A 28 -4.44 -10.81 -0.26
N ARG A 29 -4.00 -10.45 0.94
CA ARG A 29 -4.02 -9.05 1.42
C ARG A 29 -2.95 -8.21 0.78
N ALA A 30 -1.83 -8.80 0.35
CA ALA A 30 -0.74 -8.06 -0.28
C ALA A 30 -1.16 -7.30 -1.55
N TYR A 31 -2.26 -7.70 -2.18
CA TYR A 31 -2.84 -7.08 -3.39
C TYR A 31 -4.11 -6.24 -3.14
N LEU A 32 -4.68 -6.24 -1.93
CA LEU A 32 -6.01 -5.65 -1.64
C LEU A 32 -6.00 -4.12 -1.41
N GLY A 33 -5.06 -3.37 -2.01
CA GLY A 33 -5.06 -1.91 -1.89
C GLY A 33 -3.84 -1.20 -2.47
N ALA A 34 -3.70 0.08 -2.14
CA ALA A 34 -2.57 0.90 -2.59
C ALA A 34 -1.34 0.76 -1.67
N CYS A 35 -0.22 0.35 -2.25
CA CYS A 35 1.08 0.32 -1.61
C CYS A 35 1.72 1.70 -1.60
N MET A 36 2.52 1.94 -0.57
CA MET A 36 3.34 3.14 -0.42
C MET A 36 4.81 2.76 -0.25
N PRO A 37 5.72 3.50 -0.90
CA PRO A 37 7.15 3.27 -0.71
C PRO A 37 7.57 3.63 0.71
N CYS A 38 8.60 2.95 1.15
CA CYS A 38 9.31 3.26 2.38
C CYS A 38 9.92 4.67 2.30
N ASN A 39 9.71 5.48 3.34
CA ASN A 39 10.23 6.86 3.38
C ASN A 39 11.73 6.95 3.68
N LYS A 40 12.40 5.81 3.88
CA LYS A 40 13.82 5.77 4.20
C LYS A 40 14.63 5.84 2.90
N PRO A 41 15.61 6.75 2.77
CA PRO A 41 16.44 6.82 1.57
C PRO A 41 17.15 5.48 1.33
N GLY A 42 17.12 5.00 0.08
CA GLY A 42 17.65 3.69 -0.32
C GLY A 42 16.72 2.48 -0.05
N CYS A 43 15.56 2.69 0.56
CA CYS A 43 14.63 1.61 0.87
C CYS A 43 13.73 1.28 -0.32
N LYS A 44 13.95 0.13 -0.96
CA LYS A 44 13.17 -0.34 -2.12
C LYS A 44 11.88 -1.08 -1.75
N LYS A 45 11.54 -1.16 -0.46
CA LYS A 45 10.40 -1.91 0.06
C LYS A 45 9.11 -1.08 0.03
N VAL A 46 7.98 -1.73 -0.26
CA VAL A 46 6.67 -1.09 -0.46
C VAL A 46 5.61 -1.78 0.39
N ARG A 47 4.80 -1.01 1.12
CA ARG A 47 3.82 -1.54 2.08
C ARG A 47 2.45 -0.94 1.89
N LEU A 48 1.41 -1.74 2.09
CA LEU A 48 0.04 -1.27 2.13
C LEU A 48 -0.15 -0.29 3.29
N LYS A 49 -0.91 0.77 3.03
CA LYS A 49 -1.47 1.61 4.10
C LYS A 49 -2.62 0.88 4.78
N HIS A 50 -2.28 0.01 5.72
CA HIS A 50 -3.26 -0.64 6.59
C HIS A 50 -4.05 0.34 7.48
N LYS A 51 -3.59 1.59 7.62
CA LYS A 51 -4.03 2.53 8.67
C LYS A 51 -4.75 3.80 8.19
N LYS A 52 -5.23 3.91 6.95
CA LYS A 52 -5.93 5.14 6.50
C LYS A 52 -7.18 4.96 5.62
N ILE A 53 -7.61 3.72 5.34
CA ILE A 53 -8.83 3.46 4.54
C ILE A 53 -9.94 2.78 5.38
N GLN A 54 -9.72 2.54 6.67
CA GLN A 54 -10.83 2.24 7.57
C GLN A 54 -11.32 3.56 8.17
N ARG A 55 -12.43 4.05 7.62
CA ARG A 55 -13.37 4.89 8.35
C ARG A 55 -13.88 4.13 9.57
#